data_AF-A0A9W7T339-F1
#
_entry.id   AF-A0A9W7T339-F1
#
_cell.length_a   1.000
_cell.length_b   1.000
_cell.length_c   1.000
_cell.angle_alpha   90.00
_cell.angle_beta   90.00
_cell.angle_gamma   90.00
#
_symmetry.space_group_name_H-M   'P 1'
#
loop_
_entity.id
_entity.type
_entity.pdbx_description
1 polymer ?
#
loop_
_entity_poly.entity_id
_entity_poly.type
_entity_poly.pdbx_seq_one_letter_code
_entity_poly.pdbx_strand_id
1 'polypeptide(L)' 'QKKQIVRVEVKSGLNVNDAAVMETTLQWIKQKLKDRGIENDTRLTWRLQPDGNVFTPKHDRKAAAEEMDLKQEGCSKIYF' A
#
# COMPACT_ATOMS: atom_id res chain seq x y z
N GLN A 1 -4.57 7.15 20.25
CA GLN A 1 -3.89 7.59 19.00
C GLN A 1 -4.71 7.15 17.80
N LYS A 2 -5.00 8.04 16.85
CA LYS A 2 -5.76 7.72 15.64
C LYS A 2 -4.81 7.11 14.60
N LYS A 3 -5.07 5.89 14.17
CA LYS A 3 -4.32 5.24 13.07
C LYS A 3 -5.10 5.42 11.78
N GLN A 4 -4.45 5.99 10.76
CA GLN A 4 -4.99 6.08 9.41
C GLN A 4 -4.18 5.16 8.49
N ILE A 5 -4.89 4.39 7.66
CA ILE A 5 -4.28 3.51 6.67
C ILE A 5 -4.60 4.08 5.30
N VAL A 6 -3.56 4.35 4.51
CA VAL A 6 -3.68 4.84 3.15
C VAL A 6 -3.19 3.73 2.22
N ARG A 7 -3.94 3.46 1.14
CA ARG A 7 -3.52 2.57 0.06
C ARG A 7 -2.93 3.42 -1.06
N VAL A 8 -1.81 2.96 -1.61
CA VAL A 8 -1.13 3.62 -2.73
C VAL A 8 -0.93 2.62 -3.85
N GLU A 9 -1.03 3.10 -5.09
CA GLU A 9 -0.67 2.36 -6.28
C GLU A 9 0.59 3.00 -6.86
N VAL A 10 1.60 2.18 -7.16
CA VAL A 10 2.90 2.64 -7.64
C VAL A 10 3.18 1.97 -8.98
N LYS A 11 3.58 2.76 -9.97
CA LYS A 11 4.14 2.27 -11.23
C LYS A 11 5.65 2.49 -11.20
N SER A 12 6.42 1.42 -11.30
CA SER A 12 7.88 1.45 -11.23
C SER A 12 8.47 0.36 -12.13
N GLY A 13 9.64 0.63 -12.70
CA GLY A 13 10.48 -0.39 -13.34
C GLY A 13 11.43 -1.10 -12.37
N LEU A 14 11.45 -0.68 -11.11
CA LEU A 14 12.29 -1.24 -10.04
C LEU A 14 11.46 -2.13 -9.11
N ASN A 15 12.13 -3.03 -8.38
CA ASN A 15 11.51 -3.78 -7.30
C ASN A 15 11.09 -2.84 -6.16
N VAL A 16 9.79 -2.60 -6.01
CA VAL A 16 9.23 -1.72 -4.98
C VAL A 16 9.27 -2.31 -3.57
N ASN A 17 9.55 -3.61 -3.42
CA ASN A 17 9.79 -4.27 -2.13
C ASN A 17 11.28 -4.31 -1.76
N ASP A 18 12.18 -3.72 -2.57
CA ASP A 18 13.56 -3.50 -2.17
C ASP A 18 13.63 -2.50 -1.02
N ALA A 19 14.49 -2.78 -0.03
CA ALA A 19 14.57 -1.98 1.20
C ALA A 19 14.93 -0.51 0.93
N ALA A 20 15.86 -0.25 0.00
CA ALA A 20 16.27 1.12 -0.33
C ALA A 20 15.17 1.88 -1.08
N VAL A 21 14.44 1.18 -1.97
CA VAL A 21 13.29 1.75 -2.68
C VAL A 21 12.16 2.09 -1.71
N MET A 22 11.87 1.20 -0.76
CA MET A 22 10.86 1.42 0.27
C MET A 22 11.22 2.60 1.18
N GLU A 23 12.48 2.70 1.62
CA GLU A 23 12.93 3.82 2.44
C GLU A 23 12.78 5.15 1.70
N THR A 24 13.26 5.20 0.46
CA THR A 24 13.15 6.40 -0.40
C THR A 24 11.69 6.82 -0.60
N THR A 25 10.79 5.85 -0.83
CA THR A 25 9.35 6.11 -1.00
C THR A 25 8.72 6.65 0.30
N LEU A 26 9.08 6.08 1.45
CA LEU A 26 8.57 6.51 2.74
C LEU A 26 9.02 7.95 3.07
N GLN A 27 10.27 8.29 2.78
CA GLN A 27 10.81 9.64 2.91
C GLN A 27 10.07 10.63 1.99
N TRP A 28 9.81 10.25 0.74
CA TRP A 28 9.05 11.05 -0.20
C TRP A 28 7.61 11.31 0.30
N ILE A 29 6.91 10.30 0.81
CA ILE A 29 5.58 10.45 1.43
C ILE A 29 5.66 11.40 2.62
N LYS A 30 6.67 11.24 3.48
CA LYS A 30 6.87 12.11 4.64
C LYS A 30 7.02 13.57 4.22
N GLN A 31 7.79 13.86 3.18
CA GLN A 31 7.92 15.23 2.66
C GLN A 31 6.58 15.75 2.12
N LYS A 32 5.83 14.94 1.37
CA LYS A 32 4.51 15.36 0.88
C LYS A 32 3.48 15.63 1.97
N LEU A 33 3.59 14.96 3.12
CA LEU A 33 2.76 15.28 4.29
C LEU A 33 3.17 16.60 4.93
N LYS A 34 4.48 16.88 5.03
CA LYS A 34 4.99 18.17 5.52
C LYS A 34 4.57 19.33 4.63
N ASP A 35 4.69 19.18 3.31
CA ASP A 35 4.25 20.18 2.32
C ASP A 35 2.77 20.54 2.48
N ARG A 36 1.96 19.62 3.03
CA ARG A 36 0.52 19.79 3.29
C ARG A 36 0.20 20.25 4.71
N GLY A 37 1.21 20.58 5.52
CA GLY A 37 1.03 21.05 6.89
C GLY A 37 0.71 19.95 7.91
N ILE A 38 0.93 18.67 7.57
CA ILE A 38 0.79 17.56 8.52
C ILE A 38 2.12 17.42 9.27
N GLU A 39 2.12 17.76 10.55
CA GLU A 39 3.31 17.87 11.40
C GLU A 39 4.17 16.58 11.51
N ASN A 40 5.44 16.82 11.90
CA ASN A 40 6.56 15.88 11.91
C ASN A 40 6.39 14.65 12.82
N ASP A 41 5.48 14.67 13.80
CA ASP A 41 5.25 13.58 14.76
C ASP A 41 4.44 12.41 14.19
N THR A 42 4.08 12.48 12.90
CA THR A 42 3.42 11.37 12.22
C THR A 42 4.38 10.22 11.99
N ARG A 43 4.23 9.14 12.78
CA ARG A 43 4.95 7.87 12.55
C ARG A 43 4.36 7.15 11.34
N LEU A 44 5.10 7.13 10.24
CA LEU A 44 4.79 6.32 9.06
C LEU A 44 5.45 4.96 9.16
N THR A 45 4.67 3.91 8.92
CA THR A 45 5.16 2.53 8.85
C THR A 45 4.49 1.81 7.70
N TRP A 46 5.23 0.91 7.05
CA TRP A 46 4.63 0.00 6.08
C TRP A 46 3.71 -1.01 6.76
N ARG A 47 2.69 -1.44 6.02
CA ARG A 47 1.85 -2.56 6.43
C ARG A 47 2.34 -3.78 5.67
N LEU A 48 2.88 -4.76 6.39
CA LEU A 48 3.20 -6.07 5.82
C LEU A 48 1.90 -6.80 5.49
N GLN A 49 1.88 -7.41 4.33
CA GLN A 49 0.86 -8.36 3.90
C GLN A 49 1.21 -9.77 4.43
N PRO A 50 0.27 -10.73 4.37
CA PRO A 50 0.51 -12.09 4.86
C PRO A 50 1.66 -12.81 4.15
N ASP A 51 1.99 -12.41 2.93
CA ASP A 51 3.10 -12.93 2.12
C ASP A 51 4.47 -12.32 2.50
N GLY A 52 4.49 -11.41 3.47
CA GLY A 52 5.69 -10.70 3.91
C GLY A 52 6.03 -9.45 3.08
N ASN A 53 5.32 -9.19 1.98
CA ASN A 53 5.57 -8.02 1.13
C ASN A 53 4.76 -6.81 1.59
N VAL A 54 5.19 -5.62 1.14
CA VAL A 54 4.44 -4.37 1.33
C VAL A 54 3.57 -4.11 0.11
N PHE A 55 4.15 -4.24 -1.08
CA PHE A 55 3.48 -4.06 -2.36
C PHE A 55 3.19 -5.41 -2.99
N THR A 56 1.95 -5.60 -3.42
CA THR A 56 1.53 -6.73 -4.24
C THR A 56 1.26 -6.27 -5.66
N PRO A 57 1.62 -7.08 -6.68
CA PRO A 57 1.22 -6.81 -8.05
C PRO A 57 -0.28 -6.63 -8.13
N LYS A 58 -0.72 -5.63 -8.89
CA LYS A 58 -2.13 -5.47 -9.22
C LYS A 58 -2.50 -6.56 -10.21
N HIS A 59 -3.05 -7.67 -9.72
CA HIS A 59 -3.65 -8.66 -10.62
C HIS A 59 -4.85 -8.00 -11.29
N ASP A 60 -4.79 -7.87 -12.61
CA ASP A 60 -5.98 -7.57 -13.38
C ASP A 60 -6.97 -8.71 -13.15
N ARG A 61 -8.21 -8.37 -12.76
CA ARG A 61 -9.29 -9.31 -12.42
C ARG A 61 -9.66 -10.31 -13.53
N LYS A 62 -8.96 -10.32 -14.66
CA LYS A 62 -9.12 -11.29 -15.74
C LYS A 62 -8.34 -12.59 -15.49
N ALA A 63 -7.30 -12.58 -14.66
CA ALA A 63 -6.49 -13.79 -14.37
C ALA A 63 -6.90 -14.50 -13.06
N ALA A 64 -7.68 -13.86 -12.19
CA ALA A 64 -8.11 -14.43 -10.89
C ALA A 64 -9.50 -15.09 -10.94
N ALA A 65 -10.19 -15.07 -12.08
CA ALA A 65 -11.51 -15.68 -12.23
C ALA A 65 -11.47 -17.20 -12.43
N GLU A 66 -10.27 -17.80 -12.59
CA GLU A 66 -10.13 -19.25 -12.77
C GLU A 66 -9.68 -19.99 -11.48
N GLU A 67 -9.27 -19.27 -10.41
CA GLU A 67 -8.80 -19.90 -9.16
C GLU A 67 -9.66 -19.59 -7.91
N MET A 68 -10.70 -18.76 -7.98
CA MET A 68 -11.48 -18.39 -6.78
C MET A 68 -12.99 -18.49 -6.95
N ASP A 69 -13.47 -19.70 -7.28
CA ASP A 69 -14.89 -20.09 -7.21
C ASP A 69 -15.35 -20.56 -5.81
N LEU A 70 -14.57 -20.34 -4.74
CA LEU A 70 -15.02 -20.66 -3.37
C LEU A 70 -14.41 -19.70 -2.34
N LYS A 71 -15.03 -18.52 -2.20
CA LYS A 71 -15.36 -17.82 -0.94
C LYS A 71 -15.79 -16.38 -1.23
N GLN A 72 -16.84 -16.28 -2.04
CA GLN A 72 -17.92 -15.30 -1.82
C GLN A 72 -18.21 -15.33 -0.31
N GLU A 73 -17.85 -14.32 0.47
CA GLU A 73 -18.70 -13.20 0.81
C GLU A 73 -17.89 -12.23 1.68
N GLY A 74 -18.02 -10.92 1.43
CA GLY A 74 -17.61 -9.90 2.39
C GLY A 74 -16.31 -9.17 2.09
N CYS A 75 -16.30 -8.37 1.02
CA CYS A 75 -15.40 -7.21 1.01
C CYS A 75 -16.13 -5.98 0.49
N SER A 76 -16.85 -5.32 1.41
CA SER A 76 -17.39 -3.99 1.19
C SER A 76 -16.28 -3.04 0.76
N LYS A 77 -16.47 -2.41 -0.39
CA LYS A 77 -15.65 -1.29 -0.85
C LYS A 77 -15.99 -0.08 0.02
N ILE A 78 -14.98 0.46 0.70
CA ILE A 78 -15.06 1.81 1.27
C ILE A 78 -14.17 2.69 0.39
N TYR A 79 -14.82 3.58 -0.37
CA TYR A 79 -14.18 4.76 -0.94
C TYR A 79 -14.25 5.86 0.12
N PHE A 80 -13.17 6.64 0.25
CA PHE A 80 -13.22 7.89 1.00
C PHE A 80 -14.15 8.88 0.33
#